data_AF-A0AA40VVY5-F1
#
_entry.id   AF-A0AA40VVY5-F1
#
_cell.length_a   1.000
_cell.length_b   1.000
_cell.length_c   1.000
_cell.angle_alpha   90.00
_cell.angle_beta   90.00
_cell.angle_gamma   90.00
#
_symmetry.space_group_name_H-M   'P 1'
#
loop_
_entity.id
_entity.type
_entity.pdbx_description
1 polymer ?
#
loop_
_entity_poly.entity_id
_entity_poly.type
_entity_poly.pdbx_seq_one_letter_code
_entity_poly.pdbx_strand_id
1 'polypeptide(L)'
;MWYAIATGNDFETHDGMTEENLYQKIFATHFGHLAIIFLWASSLLFHVAWQGNFEQWIKDPLHIRPIAHAIWDPHFGKPAVEAFTQAGASNPVNIAYSGVYHWWYTIGMRTNTELYTGSVFLLLLAAVFLFAGWLHLQPKYRPSLAWFKSAEPRLNHHLAGLFGVSSLAWAGHLIHVAIPESRGQHVGWDNFLNTPPHPAGLTPFFTGNWGVYADNPDTAQHLFSTSEGAGTAILTFLGGFHPQTESLWLTDMAHHHLAIAVIFIVAGHMYRTNFGIGHSIKEMLNSKSGLVPGSKSEGQFNLPHQGLYDTINNSLHFQLSLALAALGTITSLVAQHMYAMPPYAFIGKDYTTQAALYTHHQYIAVFLLVGAFAHAGIFWVRDYDPEQNKGNVLERVLKHKEAIISHLSWVSLFLGFHTLGLYVHNDVVVAFGTPEKQILIEPVFAQFVQAAHGKVLYGLDTLLSNPDSIAHTAWPNYGNVWLPGWLDAINSGTNSLFLTIGPGDFL
;
A
#
# COMPACT_ATOMS: atom_id res chain seq x y z
N MET A 1 35.61 16.95 -2.12
CA MET A 1 34.25 17.31 -2.59
C MET A 1 33.38 16.09 -2.79
N TRP A 2 33.72 15.15 -3.70
CA TRP A 2 32.92 13.95 -3.96
C TRP A 2 32.57 13.13 -2.71
N TYR A 3 33.57 12.80 -1.89
CA TYR A 3 33.35 12.06 -0.65
C TYR A 3 32.45 12.81 0.34
N ALA A 4 32.62 14.12 0.48
CA ALA A 4 31.76 14.93 1.35
C ALA A 4 30.28 14.90 0.94
N ILE A 5 29.98 14.83 -0.37
CA ILE A 5 28.62 14.66 -0.86
C ILE A 5 28.13 13.23 -0.58
N ALA A 6 28.96 12.22 -0.89
CA ALA A 6 28.60 10.80 -0.74
C ALA A 6 28.38 10.37 0.72
N THR A 7 29.18 10.88 1.66
CA THR A 7 29.11 10.54 3.09
C THR A 7 28.34 11.57 3.90
N GLY A 8 27.73 12.58 3.25
CA GLY A 8 26.99 13.65 3.92
C GLY A 8 25.84 13.12 4.80
N ASN A 9 25.26 11.97 4.44
CA ASN A 9 24.19 11.31 5.17
C ASN A 9 24.63 10.03 5.91
N ASP A 10 25.92 9.67 5.90
CA ASP A 10 26.48 8.57 6.73
C ASP A 10 26.84 9.12 8.11
N PHE A 11 25.81 9.50 8.87
CA PHE A 11 25.96 10.28 10.11
C PHE A 11 26.81 9.58 11.18
N GLU A 12 26.79 8.24 11.24
CA GLU A 12 27.60 7.45 12.18
C GLU A 12 29.11 7.68 12.00
N THR A 13 29.55 8.01 10.79
CA THR A 13 30.97 8.20 10.46
C THR A 13 31.45 9.64 10.63
N HIS A 14 30.58 10.56 11.05
CA HIS A 14 30.94 11.97 11.22
C HIS A 14 31.81 12.16 12.48
N ASP A 15 32.80 13.05 12.39
CA ASP A 15 33.71 13.35 13.49
C ASP A 15 32.94 13.80 14.75
N GLY A 16 33.25 13.16 15.89
CA GLY A 16 32.64 13.50 17.19
C GLY A 16 31.16 13.10 17.33
N MET A 17 30.64 12.22 16.47
CA MET A 17 29.28 11.71 16.60
C MET A 17 29.12 10.89 17.88
N THR A 18 28.07 11.21 18.65
CA THR A 18 27.62 10.40 19.79
C THR A 18 26.32 9.70 19.42
N GLU A 19 26.00 8.58 20.08
CA GLU A 19 24.77 7.84 19.79
C GLU A 19 23.53 8.72 19.97
N GLU A 20 23.43 9.49 21.06
CA GLU A 20 22.27 10.37 21.26
C GLU A 20 22.15 11.47 20.19
N ASN A 21 23.27 12.09 19.78
CA ASN A 21 23.27 13.09 18.73
C ASN A 21 22.90 12.49 17.36
N LEU A 22 23.29 11.24 17.09
CA LEU A 22 22.92 10.51 15.88
C LEU A 22 21.39 10.38 15.77
N TYR A 23 20.74 9.87 16.82
CA TYR A 23 19.28 9.73 16.84
C TYR A 23 18.56 11.08 16.72
N GLN A 24 19.03 12.12 17.42
CA GLN A 24 18.44 13.47 17.34
C GLN A 24 18.57 14.07 15.92
N LYS A 25 19.71 13.88 15.26
CA LYS A 25 19.93 14.34 13.88
C LYS A 25 19.02 13.60 12.90
N ILE A 26 18.93 12.27 12.99
CA ILE A 26 18.03 11.45 12.17
C ILE A 26 16.58 11.88 12.36
N PHE A 27 16.15 12.10 13.61
CA PHE A 27 14.80 12.53 13.92
C PHE A 27 14.42 13.84 13.23
N ALA A 28 15.29 14.85 13.28
CA ALA A 28 15.08 16.11 12.57
C ALA A 28 15.08 15.94 11.04
N THR A 29 15.94 15.06 10.51
CA THR A 29 15.95 14.71 9.08
C THR A 29 14.63 14.08 8.64
N HIS A 30 14.00 13.23 9.46
CA HIS A 30 12.68 12.67 9.16
C HIS A 30 11.61 13.76 9.03
N PHE A 31 11.60 14.76 9.91
CA PHE A 31 10.70 15.92 9.79
C PHE A 31 10.93 16.69 8.48
N GLY A 32 12.19 16.92 8.11
CA GLY A 32 12.53 17.55 6.83
C GLY A 32 12.04 16.75 5.63
N HIS A 33 12.22 15.43 5.65
CA HIS A 33 11.74 14.54 4.59
C HIS A 33 10.20 14.52 4.49
N LEU A 34 9.48 14.47 5.62
CA LEU A 34 8.01 14.56 5.63
C LEU A 34 7.52 15.90 5.07
N ALA A 35 8.19 17.01 5.38
CA ALA A 35 7.85 18.30 4.80
C ALA A 35 8.04 18.31 3.28
N ILE A 36 9.09 17.67 2.75
CA ILE A 36 9.29 17.53 1.29
C ILE A 36 8.14 16.75 0.65
N ILE A 37 7.68 15.65 1.28
CA ILE A 37 6.51 14.89 0.80
C ILE A 37 5.26 15.78 0.76
N PHE A 38 4.98 16.55 1.82
CA PHE A 38 3.81 17.44 1.84
C PHE A 38 3.90 18.59 0.83
N LEU A 39 5.09 19.16 0.62
CA LEU A 39 5.31 20.17 -0.43
C LEU A 39 5.10 19.58 -1.82
N TRP A 40 5.58 18.37 -2.06
CA TRP A 40 5.34 17.66 -3.32
C TRP A 40 3.85 17.38 -3.55
N ALA A 41 3.14 16.84 -2.56
CA ALA A 41 1.70 16.60 -2.68
C ALA A 41 0.91 17.92 -2.85
N SER A 42 1.32 18.99 -2.15
CA SER A 42 0.78 20.34 -2.32
C SER A 42 0.96 20.86 -3.74
N SER A 43 2.14 20.65 -4.36
CA SER A 43 2.40 21.15 -5.70
C SER A 43 1.57 20.44 -6.76
N LEU A 44 1.32 19.13 -6.60
CA LEU A 44 0.42 18.38 -7.48
C LEU A 44 -0.99 18.97 -7.47
N LEU A 45 -1.57 19.17 -6.28
CA LEU A 45 -2.90 19.78 -6.14
C LEU A 45 -2.93 21.19 -6.73
N PHE A 46 -1.93 22.01 -6.45
CA PHE A 46 -1.84 23.38 -6.91
C PHE A 46 -1.77 23.48 -8.44
N HIS A 47 -0.89 22.70 -9.08
CA HIS A 47 -0.74 22.74 -10.54
C HIS A 47 -1.99 22.24 -11.26
N VAL A 48 -2.67 21.22 -10.73
CA VAL A 48 -3.95 20.76 -11.30
C VAL A 48 -5.05 21.81 -11.10
N ALA A 49 -5.15 22.41 -9.92
CA ALA A 49 -6.14 23.46 -9.65
C ALA A 49 -5.94 24.71 -10.53
N TRP A 50 -4.68 25.08 -10.79
CA TRP A 50 -4.34 26.30 -11.52
C TRP A 50 -4.31 26.11 -13.05
N GLN A 51 -3.70 25.02 -13.52
CA GLN A 51 -3.36 24.81 -14.93
C GLN A 51 -3.97 23.52 -15.50
N GLY A 52 -4.60 22.71 -14.65
CA GLY A 52 -5.26 21.48 -15.05
C GLY A 52 -6.66 21.70 -15.62
N ASN A 53 -7.33 20.59 -15.91
CA ASN A 53 -8.69 20.56 -16.44
C ASN A 53 -9.62 19.72 -15.55
N PHE A 54 -9.39 19.68 -14.24
CA PHE A 54 -10.10 18.79 -13.30
C PHE A 54 -11.63 18.90 -13.39
N GLU A 55 -12.19 20.11 -13.34
CA GLU A 55 -13.64 20.34 -13.44
C GLU A 55 -14.25 19.95 -14.80
N GLN A 56 -13.44 19.95 -15.87
CA GLN A 56 -13.86 19.43 -17.16
C GLN A 56 -13.80 17.91 -17.15
N TRP A 57 -12.69 17.35 -16.68
CA TRP A 57 -12.44 15.92 -16.58
C TRP A 57 -13.53 15.19 -15.79
N ILE A 58 -13.97 15.71 -14.64
CA ILE A 58 -15.02 15.04 -13.84
C ILE A 58 -16.37 14.93 -14.56
N LYS A 59 -16.63 15.76 -15.59
CA LYS A 59 -17.87 15.70 -16.38
C LYS A 59 -17.81 14.61 -17.45
N ASP A 60 -16.61 14.27 -17.91
CA ASP A 60 -16.37 13.20 -18.88
C ASP A 60 -15.01 12.51 -18.64
N PRO A 61 -14.92 11.67 -17.59
CA PRO A 61 -13.66 11.04 -17.18
C PRO A 61 -13.08 10.05 -18.20
N LEU A 62 -13.88 9.63 -19.18
CA LEU A 62 -13.50 8.61 -20.17
C LEU A 62 -12.83 9.21 -21.40
N HIS A 63 -13.21 10.43 -21.80
CA HIS A 63 -12.71 11.04 -23.04
C HIS A 63 -11.79 12.23 -22.81
N ILE A 64 -11.92 12.93 -21.68
CA ILE A 64 -11.04 14.06 -21.36
C ILE A 64 -9.74 13.52 -20.78
N ARG A 65 -8.60 13.96 -21.34
CA ARG A 65 -7.28 13.58 -20.86
C ARG A 65 -6.87 14.49 -19.71
N PRO A 66 -6.43 13.95 -18.55
CA PRO A 66 -6.07 14.77 -17.40
C PRO A 66 -4.79 15.56 -17.66
N ILE A 67 -4.79 16.85 -17.33
CA ILE A 67 -3.61 17.72 -17.50
C ILE A 67 -2.77 17.74 -16.22
N ALA A 68 -1.46 17.53 -16.34
CA ALA A 68 -0.53 17.62 -15.23
C ALA A 68 -0.22 19.09 -14.87
N HIS A 69 0.31 19.84 -15.85
CA HIS A 69 0.66 21.25 -15.73
C HIS A 69 0.95 21.84 -17.11
N ALA A 70 1.01 23.18 -17.19
CA ALA A 70 1.40 23.89 -18.40
C ALA A 70 2.90 23.72 -18.71
N ILE A 71 3.25 23.77 -19.99
CA ILE A 71 4.63 23.81 -20.46
C ILE A 71 4.99 25.26 -20.75
N TRP A 72 6.10 25.72 -20.16
CA TRP A 72 6.72 27.00 -20.49
C TRP A 72 8.19 26.76 -20.86
N ASP A 73 8.43 26.54 -22.15
CA ASP A 73 9.78 26.32 -22.69
C ASP A 73 10.04 27.33 -23.84
N PRO A 74 10.91 28.33 -23.65
CA PRO A 74 11.20 29.33 -24.67
C PRO A 74 11.94 28.77 -25.89
N HIS A 75 12.44 27.53 -25.82
CA HIS A 75 13.11 26.88 -26.95
C HIS A 75 12.14 26.16 -27.90
N PHE A 76 10.84 26.05 -27.54
CA PHE A 76 9.85 25.43 -28.41
C PHE A 76 9.63 26.26 -29.68
N GLY A 77 9.87 25.62 -30.83
CA GLY A 77 9.38 26.14 -32.10
C GLY A 77 7.85 26.06 -32.17
N LYS A 78 7.24 26.88 -33.04
CA LYS A 78 5.78 26.92 -33.24
C LYS A 78 5.14 25.52 -33.43
N PRO A 79 5.71 24.58 -34.21
CA PRO A 79 5.13 23.24 -34.35
C PRO A 79 5.06 22.45 -33.04
N ALA A 80 6.04 22.62 -32.14
CA ALA A 80 6.02 21.97 -30.83
C ALA A 80 4.96 22.59 -29.92
N VAL A 81 4.82 23.93 -29.95
CA VAL A 81 3.72 24.62 -29.24
C VAL A 81 2.36 24.09 -29.69
N GLU A 82 2.14 23.93 -30.99
CA GLU A 82 0.90 23.38 -31.54
C GLU A 82 0.69 21.90 -31.13
N ALA A 83 1.73 21.07 -31.20
CA ALA A 83 1.64 19.65 -30.85
C ALA A 83 1.33 19.41 -29.36
N PHE A 84 1.88 20.23 -28.47
CA PHE A 84 1.65 20.11 -27.02
C PHE A 84 0.43 20.92 -26.53
N THR A 85 -0.18 21.75 -27.38
CA THR A 85 -1.48 22.39 -27.08
C THR A 85 -2.59 21.37 -27.33
N GLN A 86 -2.86 20.55 -26.31
CA GLN A 86 -3.70 19.36 -26.40
C GLN A 86 -4.72 19.30 -25.24
N ALA A 87 -5.51 18.22 -25.17
CA ALA A 87 -6.50 17.99 -24.10
C ALA A 87 -7.50 19.15 -23.89
N GLY A 88 -7.81 19.89 -24.96
CA GLY A 88 -8.72 21.04 -24.93
C GLY A 88 -8.13 22.31 -24.32
N ALA A 89 -6.85 22.34 -23.97
CA ALA A 89 -6.17 23.53 -23.48
C ALA A 89 -5.85 24.53 -24.61
N SER A 90 -5.70 25.80 -24.25
CA SER A 90 -5.31 26.89 -25.17
C SER A 90 -3.80 27.16 -25.20
N ASN A 91 -3.01 26.37 -24.46
CA ASN A 91 -1.56 26.48 -24.36
C ASN A 91 -0.92 25.10 -24.24
N PRO A 92 0.40 24.97 -24.45
CA PRO A 92 1.13 23.72 -24.26
C PRO A 92 0.96 23.13 -22.86
N VAL A 93 0.69 21.84 -22.77
CA VAL A 93 0.46 21.09 -21.52
C VAL A 93 1.02 19.67 -21.57
N ASN A 94 1.34 19.14 -20.38
CA ASN A 94 1.63 17.72 -20.19
C ASN A 94 0.37 16.95 -19.78
N ILE A 95 0.17 15.76 -20.34
CA ILE A 95 -0.85 14.81 -19.87
C ILE A 95 -0.36 14.11 -18.60
N ALA A 96 -1.23 14.01 -17.59
CA ALA A 96 -0.93 13.34 -16.33
C ALA A 96 -1.14 11.82 -16.46
N TYR A 97 -0.17 11.05 -15.99
CA TYR A 97 -0.27 9.58 -15.90
C TYR A 97 -0.06 9.06 -14.47
N SER A 98 -0.19 9.95 -13.47
CA SER A 98 -0.02 9.64 -12.05
C SER A 98 -1.29 9.14 -11.36
N GLY A 99 -2.44 9.17 -12.04
CA GLY A 99 -3.72 8.75 -11.47
C GLY A 99 -4.37 9.70 -10.47
N VAL A 100 -3.77 10.86 -10.18
CA VAL A 100 -4.26 11.78 -9.13
C VAL A 100 -5.67 12.32 -9.40
N TYR A 101 -6.07 12.49 -10.66
CA TYR A 101 -7.44 12.89 -11.01
C TYR A 101 -8.46 11.83 -10.56
N HIS A 102 -8.21 10.56 -10.87
CA HIS A 102 -9.05 9.43 -10.47
C HIS A 102 -9.13 9.32 -8.94
N TRP A 103 -7.99 9.44 -8.25
CA TRP A 103 -7.95 9.38 -6.79
C TRP A 103 -8.75 10.50 -6.15
N TRP A 104 -8.46 11.77 -6.48
CA TRP A 104 -9.13 12.93 -5.90
C TRP A 104 -10.63 12.95 -6.19
N TYR A 105 -11.02 12.56 -7.40
CA TYR A 105 -12.43 12.41 -7.75
C TYR A 105 -13.13 11.32 -6.93
N THR A 106 -12.48 10.17 -6.74
CA THR A 106 -13.05 9.06 -5.95
C THR A 106 -13.27 9.45 -4.50
N ILE A 107 -12.38 10.25 -3.91
CA ILE A 107 -12.48 10.70 -2.51
C ILE A 107 -13.36 11.94 -2.31
N GLY A 108 -14.03 12.42 -3.36
CA GLY A 108 -15.05 13.47 -3.25
C GLY A 108 -14.62 14.87 -3.68
N MET A 109 -13.41 15.08 -4.22
CA MET A 109 -13.05 16.39 -4.77
C MET A 109 -13.78 16.62 -6.11
N ARG A 110 -14.32 17.81 -6.30
CA ARG A 110 -15.12 18.22 -7.47
C ARG A 110 -14.68 19.54 -8.07
N THR A 111 -14.10 20.46 -7.29
CA THR A 111 -13.78 21.81 -7.77
C THR A 111 -12.30 22.15 -7.67
N ASN A 112 -11.84 23.08 -8.52
CA ASN A 112 -10.48 23.61 -8.45
C ASN A 112 -10.24 24.34 -7.12
N THR A 113 -11.28 24.94 -6.54
CA THR A 113 -11.20 25.58 -5.22
C THR A 113 -10.88 24.58 -4.13
N GLU A 114 -11.50 23.39 -4.12
CA GLU A 114 -11.18 22.33 -3.15
C GLU A 114 -9.74 21.84 -3.30
N LEU A 115 -9.28 21.61 -4.54
CA LEU A 115 -7.88 21.24 -4.80
C LEU A 115 -6.92 22.31 -4.28
N TYR A 116 -7.23 23.58 -4.55
CA TYR A 116 -6.43 24.70 -4.08
C TYR A 116 -6.39 24.79 -2.55
N THR A 117 -7.54 24.67 -1.87
CA THR A 117 -7.60 24.64 -0.40
C THR A 117 -6.79 23.47 0.17
N GLY A 118 -6.88 22.29 -0.45
CA GLY A 118 -6.06 21.12 -0.11
C GLY A 118 -4.56 21.42 -0.25
N SER A 119 -4.15 22.09 -1.32
CA SER A 119 -2.76 22.50 -1.54
C SER A 119 -2.26 23.43 -0.43
N VAL A 120 -3.04 24.45 -0.05
CA VAL A 120 -2.68 25.38 1.03
C VAL A 120 -2.59 24.65 2.37
N PHE A 121 -3.50 23.72 2.66
CA PHE A 121 -3.45 22.90 3.87
C PHE A 121 -2.14 22.08 3.94
N LEU A 122 -1.76 21.40 2.86
CA LEU A 122 -0.52 20.62 2.82
C LEU A 122 0.73 21.50 2.92
N LEU A 123 0.71 22.71 2.36
CA LEU A 123 1.77 23.70 2.52
C LEU A 123 1.94 24.13 3.99
N LEU A 124 0.82 24.37 4.69
CA LEU A 124 0.85 24.69 6.11
C LEU A 124 1.36 23.51 6.94
N LEU A 125 0.95 22.28 6.62
CA LEU A 125 1.49 21.08 7.26
C LEU A 125 3.00 20.96 7.03
N ALA A 126 3.50 21.17 5.82
CA ALA A 126 4.94 21.17 5.57
C ALA A 126 5.68 22.18 6.47
N ALA A 127 5.14 23.40 6.63
CA ALA A 127 5.71 24.40 7.53
C ALA A 127 5.69 23.94 9.01
N VAL A 128 4.62 23.29 9.45
CA VAL A 128 4.53 22.70 10.80
C VAL A 128 5.60 21.62 11.00
N PHE A 129 5.81 20.71 10.04
CA PHE A 129 6.83 19.66 10.14
C PHE A 129 8.25 20.24 10.12
N LEU A 130 8.54 21.24 9.30
CA LEU A 130 9.83 21.95 9.33
C LEU A 130 10.08 22.62 10.69
N PHE A 131 9.05 23.30 11.23
CA PHE A 131 9.12 23.92 12.54
C PHE A 131 9.33 22.88 13.65
N ALA A 132 8.62 21.76 13.62
CA ALA A 132 8.77 20.68 14.59
C ALA A 132 10.19 20.07 14.55
N GLY A 133 10.73 19.85 13.35
CA GLY A 133 12.13 19.41 13.18
C GLY A 133 13.14 20.38 13.79
N TRP A 134 12.98 21.69 13.53
CA TRP A 134 13.80 22.73 14.14
C TRP A 134 13.63 22.79 15.68
N LEU A 135 12.39 22.66 16.17
CA LEU A 135 12.05 22.74 17.58
C LEU A 135 12.72 21.62 18.36
N HIS A 136 12.65 20.38 17.86
CA HIS A 136 13.27 19.22 18.48
C HIS A 136 14.81 19.19 18.39
N LEU A 137 15.42 20.13 17.68
CA LEU A 137 16.86 20.40 17.75
C LEU A 137 17.22 21.46 18.81
N GLN A 138 16.25 22.14 19.41
CA GLN A 138 16.52 23.12 20.47
C GLN A 138 16.86 22.41 21.79
N PRO A 139 17.82 22.92 22.59
CA PRO A 139 18.32 22.22 23.79
C PRO A 139 17.22 21.73 24.75
N LYS A 140 16.11 22.47 24.89
CA LYS A 140 15.00 22.13 25.79
C LYS A 140 14.12 20.99 25.28
N TYR A 141 14.03 20.77 23.97
CA TYR A 141 13.07 19.85 23.34
C TYR A 141 13.72 18.67 22.63
N ARG A 142 15.04 18.52 22.76
CA ARG A 142 15.79 17.36 22.28
C ARG A 142 15.37 16.11 23.04
N PRO A 143 14.84 15.07 22.37
CA PRO A 143 14.53 13.81 23.03
C PRO A 143 15.81 13.10 23.49
N SER A 144 15.71 12.38 24.61
CA SER A 144 16.81 11.58 25.13
C SER A 144 16.95 10.25 24.36
N LEU A 145 18.11 9.62 24.44
CA LEU A 145 18.35 8.30 23.85
C LEU A 145 17.35 7.23 24.34
N ALA A 146 16.97 7.26 25.62
CA ALA A 146 15.99 6.33 26.19
C ALA A 146 14.61 6.47 25.53
N TRP A 147 14.21 7.68 25.14
CA TRP A 147 12.98 7.91 24.41
C TRP A 147 13.02 7.23 23.04
N PHE A 148 14.13 7.38 22.31
CA PHE A 148 14.32 6.73 21.00
C PHE A 148 14.35 5.20 21.08
N LYS A 149 14.88 4.63 22.16
CA LYS A 149 14.95 3.16 22.36
C LYS A 149 13.69 2.56 23.02
N SER A 150 12.67 3.36 23.30
CA SER A 150 11.40 2.89 23.86
C SER A 150 10.50 2.28 22.77
N ALA A 151 10.75 1.02 22.43
CA ALA A 151 10.08 0.32 21.34
C ALA A 151 8.59 0.04 21.62
N GLU A 152 8.24 -0.47 22.80
CA GLU A 152 6.86 -0.82 23.14
C GLU A 152 5.90 0.38 23.08
N PRO A 153 6.20 1.55 23.70
CA PRO A 153 5.36 2.73 23.54
C PRO A 153 5.25 3.16 22.08
N ARG A 154 6.36 3.15 21.32
CA ARG A 154 6.35 3.54 19.90
C ARG A 154 5.43 2.64 19.07
N LEU A 155 5.51 1.33 19.25
CA LEU A 155 4.64 0.36 18.56
C LEU A 155 3.17 0.57 18.92
N ASN A 156 2.84 0.77 20.19
CA ASN A 156 1.48 1.07 20.62
C ASN A 156 0.93 2.34 19.94
N HIS A 157 1.69 3.44 19.96
CA HIS A 157 1.26 4.71 19.36
C HIS A 157 1.17 4.62 17.84
N HIS A 158 2.05 3.86 17.17
CA HIS A 158 1.99 3.70 15.72
C HIS A 158 0.83 2.77 15.30
N LEU A 159 0.63 1.65 15.99
CA LEU A 159 -0.49 0.75 15.70
C LEU A 159 -1.82 1.44 16.00
N ALA A 160 -2.05 1.92 17.22
CA ALA A 160 -3.34 2.51 17.56
C ALA A 160 -3.53 3.92 16.99
N GLY A 161 -2.54 4.80 17.12
CA GLY A 161 -2.65 6.19 16.69
C GLY A 161 -2.43 6.36 15.20
N LEU A 162 -1.23 6.05 14.71
CA LEU A 162 -0.86 6.31 13.31
C LEU A 162 -1.63 5.44 12.31
N PHE A 163 -1.89 4.16 12.61
CA PHE A 163 -2.65 3.28 11.71
C PHE A 163 -4.13 3.22 12.08
N GLY A 164 -4.44 2.93 13.35
CA GLY A 164 -5.81 2.78 13.82
C GLY A 164 -6.65 4.04 13.70
N VAL A 165 -6.27 5.12 14.39
CA VAL A 165 -7.03 6.38 14.40
C VAL A 165 -7.02 7.04 13.01
N SER A 166 -5.91 6.99 12.28
CA SER A 166 -5.90 7.52 10.90
C SER A 166 -6.80 6.73 9.96
N SER A 167 -6.85 5.39 10.05
CA SER A 167 -7.80 4.58 9.26
C SER A 167 -9.25 4.84 9.67
N LEU A 168 -9.51 5.05 10.97
CA LEU A 168 -10.84 5.43 11.46
C LEU A 168 -11.27 6.80 10.91
N ALA A 169 -10.37 7.78 10.94
CA ALA A 169 -10.61 9.10 10.39
C ALA A 169 -10.83 9.04 8.87
N TRP A 170 -10.11 8.16 8.17
CA TRP A 170 -10.31 7.94 6.74
C TRP A 170 -11.65 7.28 6.42
N ALA A 171 -12.08 6.29 7.21
CA ALA A 171 -13.45 5.77 7.12
C ALA A 171 -14.48 6.89 7.34
N GLY A 172 -14.26 7.75 8.32
CA GLY A 172 -15.08 8.95 8.54
C GLY A 172 -15.12 9.87 7.32
N HIS A 173 -13.99 10.16 6.68
CA HIS A 173 -13.95 10.95 5.45
C HIS A 173 -14.73 10.29 4.30
N LEU A 174 -14.54 8.98 4.09
CA LEU A 174 -15.27 8.26 3.04
C LEU A 174 -16.79 8.29 3.27
N ILE A 175 -17.23 8.06 4.52
CA ILE A 175 -18.65 8.05 4.91
C ILE A 175 -19.28 9.45 4.81
N HIS A 176 -18.58 10.49 5.25
CA HIS A 176 -19.14 11.83 5.35
C HIS A 176 -18.96 12.69 4.11
N VAL A 177 -17.97 12.41 3.25
CA VAL A 177 -17.65 13.25 2.09
C VAL A 177 -17.68 12.43 0.80
N ALA A 178 -16.83 11.39 0.68
CA ALA A 178 -16.66 10.70 -0.60
C ALA A 178 -17.93 10.00 -1.08
N ILE A 179 -18.63 9.28 -0.21
CA ILE A 179 -19.88 8.58 -0.55
C ILE A 179 -20.99 9.58 -0.93
N PRO A 180 -21.30 10.62 -0.14
CA PRO A 180 -22.25 11.67 -0.56
C PRO A 180 -21.89 12.32 -1.91
N GLU A 181 -20.64 12.70 -2.12
CA GLU A 181 -20.18 13.31 -3.37
C GLU A 181 -20.26 12.33 -4.55
N SER A 182 -20.09 11.03 -4.31
CA SER A 182 -20.32 9.99 -5.33
C SER A 182 -21.79 9.80 -5.68
N ARG A 183 -22.72 10.32 -4.86
CA ARG A 183 -24.17 10.30 -5.05
C ARG A 183 -24.74 11.66 -5.47
N GLY A 184 -23.87 12.59 -5.89
CA GLY A 184 -24.25 13.94 -6.31
C GLY A 184 -24.72 14.86 -5.18
N GLN A 185 -24.41 14.51 -3.93
CA GLN A 185 -24.72 15.32 -2.75
C GLN A 185 -23.45 16.04 -2.27
N HIS A 186 -23.44 17.37 -2.40
CA HIS A 186 -22.30 18.17 -1.96
C HIS A 186 -22.16 18.18 -0.43
N VAL A 187 -20.98 17.82 0.08
CA VAL A 187 -20.64 17.92 1.50
C VAL A 187 -19.29 18.61 1.69
N GLY A 188 -19.32 19.78 2.32
CA GLY A 188 -18.16 20.61 2.61
C GLY A 188 -18.07 21.03 4.07
N TRP A 189 -17.03 21.78 4.41
CA TRP A 189 -16.82 22.31 5.77
C TRP A 189 -17.98 23.19 6.26
N ASP A 190 -18.72 23.80 5.35
CA ASP A 190 -19.87 24.66 5.58
C ASP A 190 -21.13 23.90 6.02
N ASN A 191 -21.29 22.63 5.63
CA ASN A 191 -22.53 21.89 5.85
C ASN A 191 -22.38 20.50 6.51
N PHE A 192 -21.17 19.93 6.63
CA PHE A 192 -20.99 18.55 7.09
C PHE A 192 -21.52 18.27 8.51
N LEU A 193 -21.60 19.29 9.37
CA LEU A 193 -22.15 19.16 10.73
C LEU A 193 -23.67 19.02 10.76
N ASN A 194 -24.36 19.48 9.72
CA ASN A 194 -25.82 19.48 9.62
C ASN A 194 -26.34 18.48 8.59
N THR A 195 -25.45 17.87 7.81
CA THR A 195 -25.77 16.84 6.81
C THR A 195 -25.40 15.47 7.35
N PRO A 196 -26.37 14.65 7.82
CA PRO A 196 -26.07 13.33 8.33
C PRO A 196 -25.63 12.39 7.18
N PRO A 197 -24.61 11.54 7.39
CA PRO A 197 -24.14 10.60 6.38
C PRO A 197 -25.12 9.44 6.11
N HIS A 198 -26.05 9.19 7.03
CA HIS A 198 -27.07 8.16 6.91
C HIS A 198 -28.41 8.67 7.45
N PRO A 199 -29.56 8.38 6.80
CA PRO A 199 -30.87 8.89 7.23
C PRO A 199 -31.26 8.55 8.68
N ALA A 200 -30.87 7.37 9.16
CA ALA A 200 -31.13 6.93 10.54
C ALA A 200 -30.17 7.51 11.60
N GLY A 201 -29.20 8.34 11.20
CA GLY A 201 -28.21 8.93 12.10
C GLY A 201 -27.41 7.87 12.89
N LEU A 202 -26.97 8.23 14.10
CA LEU A 202 -26.17 7.37 14.99
C LEU A 202 -27.00 6.46 15.91
N THR A 203 -28.33 6.53 15.87
CA THR A 203 -29.18 5.69 16.75
C THR A 203 -28.97 4.19 16.52
N PRO A 204 -28.90 3.66 15.27
CA PRO A 204 -28.59 2.25 15.03
C PRO A 204 -27.21 1.82 15.56
N PHE A 205 -26.22 2.70 15.51
CA PHE A 205 -24.89 2.44 16.06
C PHE A 205 -24.94 2.15 17.57
N PHE A 206 -25.57 3.02 18.36
CA PHE A 206 -25.63 2.87 19.81
C PHE A 206 -26.59 1.78 20.29
N THR A 207 -27.60 1.43 19.48
CA THR A 207 -28.54 0.33 19.79
C THR A 207 -28.02 -1.04 19.38
N GLY A 208 -26.86 -1.11 18.68
CA GLY A 208 -26.26 -2.35 18.22
C GLY A 208 -26.88 -2.93 16.95
N ASN A 209 -27.86 -2.24 16.34
CA ASN A 209 -28.48 -2.67 15.08
C ASN A 209 -27.68 -2.17 13.86
N TRP A 210 -26.43 -2.61 13.74
CA TRP A 210 -25.49 -2.09 12.74
C TRP A 210 -25.83 -2.48 11.30
N GLY A 211 -26.64 -3.52 11.10
CA GLY A 211 -27.07 -3.98 9.76
C GLY A 211 -27.77 -2.90 8.94
N VAL A 212 -28.44 -1.94 9.61
CA VAL A 212 -29.11 -0.81 8.96
C VAL A 212 -28.16 0.02 8.07
N TYR A 213 -26.87 0.10 8.41
CA TYR A 213 -25.89 0.87 7.63
C TYR A 213 -25.44 0.18 6.33
N ALA A 214 -25.80 -1.09 6.15
CA ALA A 214 -25.55 -1.88 4.94
C ALA A 214 -26.75 -1.95 3.99
N ASP A 215 -27.93 -1.47 4.44
CA ASP A 215 -29.16 -1.58 3.68
C ASP A 215 -29.20 -0.57 2.52
N ASN A 216 -29.76 -1.01 1.39
CA ASN A 216 -29.93 -0.21 0.17
C ASN A 216 -28.59 0.34 -0.38
N PRO A 217 -27.69 -0.53 -0.87
CA PRO A 217 -26.46 -0.11 -1.54
C PRO A 217 -26.75 0.63 -2.86
N ASP A 218 -25.72 1.27 -3.40
CA ASP A 218 -25.78 1.81 -4.76
C ASP A 218 -26.10 0.70 -5.77
N THR A 219 -27.03 0.96 -6.68
CA THR A 219 -27.54 -0.05 -7.61
C THR A 219 -26.55 -0.32 -8.73
N ALA A 220 -26.75 -1.42 -9.48
CA ALA A 220 -25.93 -1.72 -10.66
C ALA A 220 -26.04 -0.66 -11.77
N GLN A 221 -27.10 0.17 -11.74
CA GLN A 221 -27.35 1.28 -12.67
C GLN A 221 -26.92 2.63 -12.11
N HIS A 222 -26.29 2.69 -10.93
CA HIS A 222 -25.82 3.93 -10.34
C HIS A 222 -24.87 4.66 -11.29
N LEU A 223 -25.13 5.95 -11.50
CA LEU A 223 -24.25 6.84 -12.24
C LEU A 223 -23.42 7.65 -11.23
N PHE A 224 -22.13 7.33 -11.17
CA PHE A 224 -21.19 7.92 -10.22
C PHE A 224 -21.18 9.45 -10.32
N SER A 225 -21.16 10.10 -9.15
CA SER A 225 -21.30 11.54 -8.95
C SER A 225 -22.70 12.11 -9.25
N THR A 226 -23.74 11.28 -9.28
CA THR A 226 -25.15 11.70 -9.42
C THR A 226 -26.06 10.94 -8.45
N SER A 227 -27.29 11.40 -8.26
CA SER A 227 -28.27 10.68 -7.43
C SER A 227 -29.02 9.57 -8.16
N GLU A 228 -28.76 9.38 -9.47
CA GLU A 228 -29.43 8.36 -10.28
C GLU A 228 -28.92 6.96 -9.91
N GLY A 229 -29.81 6.10 -9.43
CA GLY A 229 -29.47 4.75 -8.96
C GLY A 229 -28.67 4.71 -7.65
N ALA A 230 -28.53 5.84 -6.96
CA ALA A 230 -27.83 5.95 -5.68
C ALA A 230 -28.62 5.32 -4.52
N GLY A 231 -27.91 4.62 -3.65
CA GLY A 231 -28.43 4.03 -2.42
C GLY A 231 -28.28 4.94 -1.20
N THR A 232 -28.47 4.36 -0.02
CA THR A 232 -28.28 5.02 1.27
C THR A 232 -27.25 4.33 2.16
N ALA A 233 -26.84 3.09 1.85
CA ALA A 233 -25.84 2.38 2.62
C ALA A 233 -24.54 3.18 2.75
N ILE A 234 -23.87 3.05 3.89
CA ILE A 234 -22.56 3.67 4.14
C ILE A 234 -21.46 2.64 4.44
N LEU A 235 -21.84 1.40 4.75
CA LEU A 235 -20.93 0.31 5.11
C LEU A 235 -21.46 -0.99 4.50
N THR A 236 -20.84 -1.46 3.42
CA THR A 236 -21.29 -2.67 2.72
C THR A 236 -20.20 -3.74 2.68
N PHE A 237 -20.54 -4.90 2.13
CA PHE A 237 -19.60 -6.00 1.90
C PHE A 237 -19.95 -6.73 0.60
N LEU A 238 -20.10 -5.96 -0.48
CA LEU A 238 -20.65 -6.41 -1.77
C LEU A 238 -19.67 -7.31 -2.53
N GLY A 239 -18.39 -6.97 -2.50
CA GLY A 239 -17.39 -7.59 -3.35
C GLY A 239 -17.52 -7.16 -4.83
N GLY A 240 -16.52 -7.51 -5.63
CA GLY A 240 -16.46 -7.13 -7.04
C GLY A 240 -16.27 -5.63 -7.26
N PHE A 241 -16.85 -5.13 -8.36
CA PHE A 241 -16.64 -3.75 -8.81
C PHE A 241 -17.97 -3.04 -9.11
N HIS A 242 -17.98 -1.73 -8.93
CA HIS A 242 -19.06 -0.87 -9.38
C HIS A 242 -19.14 -0.90 -10.93
N PRO A 243 -20.29 -1.27 -11.54
CA PRO A 243 -20.36 -1.60 -12.96
C PRO A 243 -19.94 -0.49 -13.93
N GLN A 244 -20.26 0.78 -13.62
CA GLN A 244 -19.90 1.91 -14.48
C GLN A 244 -18.40 2.26 -14.41
N THR A 245 -17.88 2.39 -13.18
CA THR A 245 -16.52 2.87 -12.92
C THR A 245 -15.46 1.79 -13.02
N GLU A 246 -15.86 0.52 -12.96
CA GLU A 246 -15.00 -0.68 -12.92
C GLU A 246 -13.98 -0.61 -11.78
N SER A 247 -14.41 -0.04 -10.64
CA SER A 247 -13.60 0.12 -9.44
C SER A 247 -14.27 -0.46 -8.20
N LEU A 248 -13.52 -0.64 -7.12
CA LEU A 248 -14.07 -1.04 -5.82
C LEU A 248 -15.19 -0.09 -5.37
N TRP A 249 -16.18 -0.66 -4.67
CA TRP A 249 -17.28 0.12 -4.07
C TRP A 249 -16.76 1.02 -2.95
N LEU A 250 -17.17 2.30 -2.93
CA LEU A 250 -16.78 3.24 -1.89
C LEU A 250 -17.25 2.80 -0.49
N THR A 251 -18.44 2.22 -0.39
CA THR A 251 -19.00 1.67 0.85
C THR A 251 -18.24 0.44 1.36
N ASP A 252 -17.69 -0.40 0.47
CA ASP A 252 -16.80 -1.50 0.85
C ASP A 252 -15.44 -0.97 1.31
N MET A 253 -14.89 0.06 0.65
CA MET A 253 -13.65 0.73 1.09
C MET A 253 -13.82 1.41 2.46
N ALA A 254 -14.95 2.09 2.69
CA ALA A 254 -15.26 2.69 3.98
C ALA A 254 -15.34 1.63 5.09
N HIS A 255 -16.03 0.52 4.83
CA HIS A 255 -16.14 -0.59 5.77
C HIS A 255 -14.79 -1.27 6.04
N HIS A 256 -13.97 -1.48 4.99
CA HIS A 256 -12.61 -1.97 5.13
C HIS A 256 -11.79 -1.10 6.10
N HIS A 257 -11.79 0.22 5.89
CA HIS A 257 -11.03 1.14 6.74
C HIS A 257 -11.52 1.19 8.18
N LEU A 258 -12.84 1.10 8.40
CA LEU A 258 -13.41 0.99 9.74
C LEU A 258 -13.00 -0.32 10.43
N ALA A 259 -13.05 -1.45 9.71
CA ALA A 259 -12.69 -2.76 10.25
C ALA A 259 -11.21 -2.84 10.63
N ILE A 260 -10.30 -2.44 9.74
CA ILE A 260 -8.86 -2.46 10.04
C ILE A 260 -8.48 -1.42 11.11
N ALA A 261 -9.22 -0.31 11.22
CA ALA A 261 -9.02 0.66 12.29
C ALA A 261 -9.22 0.00 13.66
N VAL A 262 -10.31 -0.75 13.84
CA VAL A 262 -10.56 -1.48 15.09
C VAL A 262 -9.43 -2.48 15.38
N ILE A 263 -9.00 -3.25 14.37
CA ILE A 263 -7.89 -4.21 14.51
C ILE A 263 -6.62 -3.51 15.00
N PHE A 264 -6.23 -2.40 14.37
CA PHE A 264 -5.01 -1.67 14.72
C PHE A 264 -5.09 -0.94 16.06
N ILE A 265 -6.26 -0.36 16.40
CA ILE A 265 -6.49 0.25 17.72
C ILE A 265 -6.33 -0.81 18.80
N VAL A 266 -6.96 -1.98 18.66
CA VAL A 266 -6.83 -3.08 19.63
C VAL A 266 -5.38 -3.59 19.70
N ALA A 267 -4.74 -3.81 18.54
CA ALA A 267 -3.34 -4.27 18.50
C ALA A 267 -2.36 -3.28 19.16
N GLY A 268 -2.62 -1.97 19.07
CA GLY A 268 -1.81 -0.94 19.74
C GLY A 268 -1.97 -0.88 21.27
N HIS A 269 -2.77 -1.77 21.87
CA HIS A 269 -2.85 -1.93 23.34
C HIS A 269 -2.16 -3.21 23.84
N MET A 270 -1.35 -3.86 23.00
CA MET A 270 -0.70 -5.13 23.33
C MET A 270 0.55 -4.97 24.21
N TYR A 271 1.38 -3.96 23.96
CA TYR A 271 2.71 -3.87 24.58
C TYR A 271 2.69 -3.05 25.87
N ARG A 272 3.52 -3.45 26.84
CA ARG A 272 3.55 -2.84 28.18
C ARG A 272 4.17 -1.46 28.12
N THR A 273 3.51 -0.49 28.76
CA THR A 273 4.02 0.88 28.94
C THR A 273 4.10 1.23 30.44
N ASN A 274 4.16 2.51 30.77
CA ASN A 274 4.15 3.02 32.14
C ASN A 274 2.85 2.72 32.92
N PHE A 275 1.80 2.21 32.26
CA PHE A 275 0.56 1.75 32.91
C PHE A 275 0.65 0.34 33.52
N GLY A 276 1.78 -0.35 33.38
CA GLY A 276 2.07 -1.59 34.11
C GLY A 276 1.39 -2.87 33.59
N ILE A 277 0.55 -2.77 32.55
CA ILE A 277 -0.15 -3.90 31.91
C ILE A 277 0.29 -3.99 30.44
N GLY A 278 0.45 -5.21 29.92
CA GLY A 278 0.84 -5.52 28.54
C GLY A 278 2.07 -6.43 28.46
N HIS A 279 2.56 -6.67 27.25
CA HIS A 279 3.73 -7.53 26.99
C HIS A 279 5.05 -6.75 26.88
N SER A 280 6.14 -7.28 27.45
CA SER A 280 7.49 -6.85 27.08
C SER A 280 8.02 -7.75 25.96
N ILE A 281 8.48 -7.13 24.87
CA ILE A 281 9.00 -7.87 23.70
C ILE A 281 10.28 -8.62 24.09
N LYS A 282 11.10 -8.02 24.95
CA LYS A 282 12.31 -8.65 25.49
C LYS A 282 12.01 -9.93 26.27
N GLU A 283 10.99 -9.92 27.13
CA GLU A 283 10.56 -11.12 27.88
C GLU A 283 10.04 -12.20 26.93
N MET A 284 9.26 -11.81 25.92
CA MET A 284 8.73 -12.74 24.90
C MET A 284 9.84 -13.46 24.14
N LEU A 285 10.87 -12.73 23.69
CA LEU A 285 11.99 -13.29 22.93
C LEU A 285 12.94 -14.13 23.78
N ASN A 286 13.06 -13.82 25.09
CA ASN A 286 13.93 -14.54 26.01
C ASN A 286 13.27 -15.74 26.70
N SER A 287 11.95 -15.88 26.62
CA SER A 287 11.21 -16.96 27.27
C SER A 287 11.75 -18.33 26.88
N LYS A 288 12.02 -19.20 27.87
CA LYS A 288 12.41 -20.61 27.69
C LYS A 288 11.35 -21.60 28.18
N SER A 289 10.18 -21.08 28.53
CA SER A 289 9.03 -21.88 28.94
C SER A 289 8.35 -22.45 27.71
N GLY A 290 8.08 -23.76 27.70
CA GLY A 290 7.29 -24.39 26.65
C GLY A 290 5.79 -24.22 26.86
N LEU A 291 4.98 -24.72 25.92
CA LEU A 291 3.51 -24.61 25.93
C LEU A 291 2.85 -25.38 27.07
N VAL A 292 3.47 -26.48 27.51
CA VAL A 292 3.00 -27.28 28.65
C VAL A 292 3.72 -26.81 29.92
N PRO A 293 3.02 -26.59 31.05
CA PRO A 293 3.66 -26.24 32.31
C PRO A 293 4.81 -27.20 32.67
N GLY A 294 6.00 -26.66 32.93
CA GLY A 294 7.20 -27.45 33.23
C GLY A 294 8.00 -27.93 32.01
N SER A 295 7.47 -27.81 30.79
CA SER A 295 8.23 -28.07 29.56
C SER A 295 9.22 -26.94 29.28
N LYS A 296 10.38 -27.28 28.71
CA LYS A 296 11.40 -26.32 28.27
C LYS A 296 11.32 -26.12 26.76
N SER A 297 11.63 -24.92 26.32
CA SER A 297 11.76 -24.54 24.92
C SER A 297 13.05 -23.73 24.71
N GLU A 298 13.66 -23.82 23.54
CA GLU A 298 14.73 -22.89 23.15
C GLU A 298 14.20 -21.46 22.93
N GLY A 299 12.89 -21.27 22.80
CA GLY A 299 12.24 -19.97 22.67
C GLY A 299 10.88 -20.07 21.99
N GLN A 300 10.36 -18.97 21.44
CA GLN A 300 9.18 -19.05 20.58
C GLN A 300 9.45 -19.98 19.39
N PHE A 301 8.51 -20.86 19.06
CA PHE A 301 8.67 -21.94 18.07
C PHE A 301 9.84 -22.91 18.35
N ASN A 302 10.29 -23.02 19.60
CA ASN A 302 11.49 -23.78 19.97
C ASN A 302 12.75 -23.32 19.20
N LEU A 303 12.83 -22.02 18.94
CA LEU A 303 13.99 -21.35 18.32
C LEU A 303 14.62 -20.35 19.29
N PRO A 304 15.95 -20.22 19.31
CA PRO A 304 16.65 -19.36 20.25
C PRO A 304 16.61 -17.89 19.79
N HIS A 305 15.67 -17.13 20.34
CA HIS A 305 15.50 -15.70 20.05
C HIS A 305 16.16 -14.77 21.09
N GLN A 306 16.95 -15.31 22.02
CA GLN A 306 17.61 -14.50 23.03
C GLN A 306 18.52 -13.43 22.42
N GLY A 307 18.57 -12.25 23.05
CA GLY A 307 19.40 -11.12 22.59
C GLY A 307 18.82 -10.33 21.42
N LEU A 308 17.89 -10.87 20.64
CA LEU A 308 17.36 -10.20 19.44
C LEU A 308 16.70 -8.85 19.71
N TYR A 309 16.03 -8.69 20.85
CA TYR A 309 15.44 -7.40 21.22
C TYR A 309 16.50 -6.30 21.22
N ASP A 310 17.62 -6.55 21.90
CA ASP A 310 18.69 -5.56 22.03
C ASP A 310 19.44 -5.41 20.69
N THR A 311 19.69 -6.50 19.97
CA THR A 311 20.34 -6.45 18.64
C THR A 311 19.55 -5.62 17.63
N ILE A 312 18.22 -5.78 17.57
CA ILE A 312 17.37 -4.96 16.70
C ILE A 312 17.25 -3.53 17.24
N ASN A 313 16.95 -3.36 18.53
CA ASN A 313 16.65 -2.04 19.08
C ASN A 313 17.89 -1.12 19.19
N ASN A 314 19.10 -1.68 19.16
CA ASN A 314 20.35 -0.91 19.17
C ASN A 314 20.92 -0.63 17.77
N SER A 315 20.63 -1.48 16.77
CA SER A 315 21.11 -1.25 15.39
C SER A 315 20.06 -0.51 14.55
N LEU A 316 20.39 0.73 14.16
CA LEU A 316 19.58 1.49 13.21
C LEU A 316 19.61 0.85 11.81
N HIS A 317 20.74 0.25 11.42
CA HIS A 317 20.85 -0.46 10.15
C HIS A 317 19.98 -1.71 10.09
N PHE A 318 19.86 -2.46 11.18
CA PHE A 318 18.95 -3.61 11.21
C PHE A 318 17.49 -3.16 11.17
N GLN A 319 17.12 -2.12 11.92
CA GLN A 319 15.76 -1.54 11.85
C GLN A 319 15.43 -1.04 10.44
N LEU A 320 16.36 -0.31 9.81
CA LEU A 320 16.17 0.20 8.45
C LEU A 320 16.07 -0.93 7.43
N SER A 321 16.90 -1.98 7.56
CA SER A 321 16.81 -3.17 6.72
C SER A 321 15.43 -3.83 6.80
N LEU A 322 14.91 -4.06 8.01
CA LEU A 322 13.58 -4.65 8.21
C LEU A 322 12.46 -3.74 7.70
N ALA A 323 12.56 -2.43 7.95
CA ALA A 323 11.57 -1.45 7.47
C ALA A 323 11.54 -1.39 5.94
N LEU A 324 12.70 -1.41 5.28
CA LEU A 324 12.80 -1.43 3.81
C LEU A 324 12.31 -2.75 3.22
N ALA A 325 12.60 -3.89 3.86
CA ALA A 325 12.10 -5.20 3.42
C ALA A 325 10.57 -5.26 3.50
N ALA A 326 10.00 -4.81 4.62
CA ALA A 326 8.55 -4.73 4.80
C ALA A 326 7.92 -3.75 3.81
N LEU A 327 8.47 -2.54 3.69
CA LEU A 327 7.96 -1.50 2.79
C LEU A 327 8.05 -1.93 1.33
N GLY A 328 9.19 -2.47 0.88
CA GLY A 328 9.36 -2.96 -0.50
C GLY A 328 8.37 -4.07 -0.84
N THR A 329 8.11 -4.99 0.09
CA THR A 329 7.12 -6.06 -0.08
C THR A 329 5.71 -5.47 -0.24
N ILE A 330 5.28 -4.57 0.65
CA ILE A 330 3.95 -3.96 0.53
C ILE A 330 3.84 -3.02 -0.68
N THR A 331 4.92 -2.37 -1.13
CA THR A 331 4.93 -1.56 -2.36
C THR A 331 4.69 -2.43 -3.58
N SER A 332 5.28 -3.64 -3.65
CA SER A 332 4.98 -4.59 -4.71
C SER A 332 3.54 -5.09 -4.62
N LEU A 333 3.04 -5.35 -3.41
CA LEU A 333 1.63 -5.72 -3.17
C LEU A 333 0.66 -4.65 -3.66
N VAL A 334 0.96 -3.36 -3.40
CA VAL A 334 0.19 -2.22 -3.93
C VAL A 334 0.14 -2.28 -5.44
N ALA A 335 1.27 -2.50 -6.12
CA ALA A 335 1.30 -2.61 -7.58
C ALA A 335 0.40 -3.74 -8.08
N GLN A 336 0.52 -4.94 -7.48
CA GLN A 336 -0.25 -6.12 -7.87
C GLN A 336 -1.75 -5.97 -7.61
N HIS A 337 -2.14 -5.39 -6.48
CA HIS A 337 -3.54 -5.24 -6.13
C HIS A 337 -4.21 -4.11 -6.91
N MET A 338 -3.54 -2.97 -7.13
CA MET A 338 -4.18 -1.82 -7.77
C MET A 338 -4.54 -2.04 -9.24
N TYR A 339 -3.80 -2.88 -9.98
CA TYR A 339 -4.17 -3.17 -11.37
C TYR A 339 -5.28 -4.22 -11.46
N ALA A 340 -5.27 -5.23 -10.57
CA ALA A 340 -6.25 -6.31 -10.57
C ALA A 340 -7.57 -5.92 -9.90
N MET A 341 -7.52 -5.05 -8.89
CA MET A 341 -8.65 -4.54 -8.11
C MET A 341 -8.60 -3.00 -8.06
N PRO A 342 -8.99 -2.31 -9.14
CA PRO A 342 -8.86 -0.85 -9.24
C PRO A 342 -9.63 -0.14 -8.12
N PRO A 343 -8.98 0.66 -7.25
CA PRO A 343 -9.67 1.32 -6.14
C PRO A 343 -10.30 2.67 -6.54
N TYR A 344 -9.93 3.22 -7.71
CA TYR A 344 -10.34 4.56 -8.12
C TYR A 344 -11.27 4.53 -9.32
N ALA A 345 -12.29 5.37 -9.31
CA ALA A 345 -13.29 5.40 -10.37
C ALA A 345 -12.65 5.65 -11.75
N PHE A 346 -13.02 4.84 -12.73
CA PHE A 346 -12.59 4.90 -14.15
C PHE A 346 -11.11 4.61 -14.42
N ILE A 347 -10.29 4.38 -13.40
CA ILE A 347 -8.84 4.18 -13.61
C ILE A 347 -8.52 2.89 -14.38
N GLY A 348 -9.39 1.87 -14.33
CA GLY A 348 -9.26 0.64 -15.12
C GLY A 348 -9.33 0.88 -16.64
N LYS A 349 -9.87 2.03 -17.06
CA LYS A 349 -10.01 2.43 -18.48
C LYS A 349 -8.89 3.39 -18.94
N ASP A 350 -8.09 3.92 -18.02
CA ASP A 350 -6.89 4.70 -18.33
C ASP A 350 -5.64 3.80 -18.34
N TYR A 351 -5.43 3.12 -19.47
CA TYR A 351 -4.39 2.12 -19.62
C TYR A 351 -2.98 2.66 -19.43
N THR A 352 -2.70 3.89 -19.90
CA THR A 352 -1.37 4.49 -19.74
C THR A 352 -1.08 4.79 -18.28
N THR A 353 -2.06 5.32 -17.55
CA THR A 353 -1.94 5.54 -16.10
C THR A 353 -1.76 4.22 -15.34
N GLN A 354 -2.53 3.18 -15.65
CA GLN A 354 -2.38 1.86 -15.03
C GLN A 354 -0.98 1.27 -15.25
N ALA A 355 -0.48 1.29 -16.49
CA ALA A 355 0.86 0.83 -16.82
C ALA A 355 1.94 1.63 -16.09
N ALA A 356 1.80 2.96 -16.03
CA ALA A 356 2.71 3.84 -15.32
C ALA A 356 2.73 3.54 -13.81
N LEU A 357 1.56 3.39 -13.17
CA LEU A 357 1.45 3.12 -11.74
C LEU A 357 2.02 1.76 -11.35
N TYR A 358 1.72 0.70 -12.11
CA TYR A 358 2.28 -0.63 -11.87
C TYR A 358 3.80 -0.60 -11.97
N THR A 359 4.32 -0.06 -13.08
CA THR A 359 5.77 0.04 -13.33
C THR A 359 6.46 0.87 -12.25
N HIS A 360 5.91 2.03 -11.92
CA HIS A 360 6.43 2.94 -10.91
C HIS A 360 6.60 2.25 -9.55
N HIS A 361 5.54 1.62 -9.04
CA HIS A 361 5.59 0.96 -7.73
C HIS A 361 6.50 -0.28 -7.73
N GLN A 362 6.55 -1.04 -8.83
CA GLN A 362 7.47 -2.17 -8.93
C GLN A 362 8.94 -1.74 -8.93
N TYR A 363 9.29 -0.68 -9.65
CA TYR A 363 10.66 -0.16 -9.59
C TYR A 363 11.01 0.36 -8.20
N ILE A 364 10.11 1.08 -7.52
CA ILE A 364 10.34 1.49 -6.13
C ILE A 364 10.52 0.28 -5.22
N ALA A 365 9.69 -0.75 -5.34
CA ALA A 365 9.81 -1.98 -4.56
C ALA A 365 11.19 -2.63 -4.73
N VAL A 366 11.73 -2.69 -5.95
CA VAL A 366 13.09 -3.18 -6.22
C VAL A 366 14.14 -2.35 -5.49
N PHE A 367 14.09 -1.02 -5.59
CA PHE A 367 15.05 -0.16 -4.90
C PHE A 367 15.00 -0.32 -3.37
N LEU A 368 13.80 -0.46 -2.80
CA LEU A 368 13.61 -0.68 -1.37
C LEU A 368 14.16 -2.04 -0.94
N LEU A 369 13.86 -3.12 -1.68
CA LEU A 369 14.34 -4.47 -1.36
C LEU A 369 15.88 -4.58 -1.48
N VAL A 370 16.47 -3.98 -2.52
CA VAL A 370 17.94 -3.90 -2.62
C VAL A 370 18.54 -3.11 -1.45
N GLY A 371 17.93 -1.98 -1.09
CA GLY A 371 18.31 -1.19 0.08
C GLY A 371 18.22 -1.98 1.39
N ALA A 372 17.21 -2.85 1.52
CA ALA A 372 17.04 -3.72 2.69
C ALA A 372 18.23 -4.66 2.87
N PHE A 373 18.67 -5.34 1.79
CA PHE A 373 19.84 -6.22 1.84
C PHE A 373 21.15 -5.44 1.95
N ALA A 374 21.25 -4.24 1.39
CA ALA A 374 22.40 -3.37 1.57
C ALA A 374 22.59 -3.00 3.05
N HIS A 375 21.52 -2.54 3.72
CA HIS A 375 21.58 -2.22 5.15
C HIS A 375 21.72 -3.45 6.04
N ALA A 376 21.22 -4.63 5.63
CA ALA A 376 21.56 -5.88 6.31
C ALA A 376 23.06 -6.16 6.24
N GLY A 377 23.68 -5.98 5.08
CA GLY A 377 25.13 -6.10 4.90
C GLY A 377 25.92 -5.14 5.79
N ILE A 378 25.46 -3.88 5.92
CA ILE A 378 26.08 -2.90 6.81
C ILE A 378 25.92 -3.32 8.28
N PHE A 379 24.73 -3.78 8.70
CA PHE A 379 24.49 -4.30 10.05
C PHE A 379 25.48 -5.42 10.41
N TRP A 380 25.67 -6.41 9.54
CA TRP A 380 26.59 -7.52 9.79
C TRP A 380 28.05 -7.09 9.99
N VAL A 381 28.44 -5.93 9.44
CA VAL A 381 29.81 -5.42 9.52
C VAL A 381 29.99 -4.44 10.69
N ARG A 382 29.05 -3.52 10.88
CA ARG A 382 29.18 -2.42 11.86
C ARG A 382 28.62 -2.77 13.24
N ASP A 383 27.50 -3.48 13.30
CA ASP A 383 26.66 -3.52 14.50
C ASP A 383 26.48 -4.93 15.10
N TYR A 384 26.75 -5.99 14.33
CA TYR A 384 26.59 -7.36 14.81
C TYR A 384 27.63 -7.71 15.88
N ASP A 385 27.16 -8.07 17.07
CA ASP A 385 27.98 -8.62 18.16
C ASP A 385 27.81 -10.15 18.26
N PRO A 386 28.85 -10.95 17.96
CA PRO A 386 28.81 -12.40 18.08
C PRO A 386 28.58 -12.91 19.51
N GLU A 387 29.03 -12.21 20.54
CA GLU A 387 28.88 -12.65 21.93
C GLU A 387 27.44 -12.45 22.41
N GLN A 388 26.82 -11.30 22.08
CA GLN A 388 25.41 -11.05 22.38
C GLN A 388 24.47 -12.02 21.65
N ASN A 389 24.82 -12.41 20.42
CA ASN A 389 23.99 -13.26 19.55
C ASN A 389 24.33 -14.75 19.65
N LYS A 390 25.20 -15.14 20.57
CA LYS A 390 25.67 -16.52 20.70
C LYS A 390 24.52 -17.51 20.93
N GLY A 391 24.49 -18.54 20.10
CA GLY A 391 23.50 -19.61 20.09
C GLY A 391 22.12 -19.20 19.58
N ASN A 392 21.90 -17.95 19.16
CA ASN A 392 20.60 -17.48 18.67
C ASN A 392 20.42 -17.75 17.16
N VAL A 393 19.23 -17.42 16.64
CA VAL A 393 18.90 -17.66 15.23
C VAL A 393 19.84 -16.96 14.23
N LEU A 394 20.38 -15.77 14.56
CA LEU A 394 21.31 -15.04 13.67
C LEU A 394 22.65 -15.75 13.58
N GLU A 395 23.23 -16.14 14.72
CA GLU A 395 24.49 -16.90 14.75
C GLU A 395 24.31 -18.26 14.06
N ARG A 396 23.16 -18.91 14.27
CA ARG A 396 22.85 -20.18 13.59
C ARG A 396 22.88 -20.02 12.06
N VAL A 397 22.25 -19.00 11.50
CA VAL A 397 22.30 -18.70 10.05
C VAL A 397 23.74 -18.57 9.54
N LEU A 398 24.59 -17.83 10.26
CA LEU A 398 26.00 -17.66 9.88
C LEU A 398 26.79 -18.98 9.87
N LYS A 399 26.49 -19.91 10.78
CA LYS A 399 27.19 -21.20 10.89
C LYS A 399 26.96 -22.15 9.71
N HIS A 400 25.92 -21.92 8.92
CA HIS A 400 25.62 -22.73 7.72
C HIS A 400 25.36 -21.85 6.48
N LYS A 401 25.96 -20.66 6.43
CA LYS A 401 25.79 -19.71 5.32
C LYS A 401 26.19 -20.31 3.97
N GLU A 402 27.20 -21.17 3.95
CA GLU A 402 27.67 -21.84 2.73
C GLU A 402 26.61 -22.78 2.15
N ALA A 403 25.81 -23.43 3.02
CA ALA A 403 24.68 -24.25 2.60
C ALA A 403 23.56 -23.38 2.01
N ILE A 404 23.24 -22.25 2.63
CA ILE A 404 22.23 -21.31 2.10
C ILE A 404 22.68 -20.78 0.73
N ILE A 405 23.93 -20.34 0.61
CA ILE A 405 24.51 -19.80 -0.63
C ILE A 405 24.54 -20.86 -1.73
N SER A 406 24.95 -22.10 -1.43
CA SER A 406 25.04 -23.16 -2.44
C SER A 406 23.66 -23.58 -2.97
N HIS A 407 22.65 -23.64 -2.10
CA HIS A 407 21.28 -23.93 -2.53
C HIS A 407 20.71 -22.80 -3.38
N LEU A 408 20.91 -21.53 -3.00
CA LEU A 408 20.51 -20.39 -3.83
C LEU A 408 21.21 -20.41 -5.19
N SER A 409 22.52 -20.70 -5.23
CA SER A 409 23.26 -20.84 -6.48
C SER A 409 22.70 -21.97 -7.36
N TRP A 410 22.39 -23.11 -6.77
CA TRP A 410 21.76 -24.23 -7.49
C TRP A 410 20.39 -23.84 -8.06
N VAL A 411 19.53 -23.19 -7.28
CA VAL A 411 18.21 -22.73 -7.76
C VAL A 411 18.36 -21.74 -8.91
N SER A 412 19.26 -20.76 -8.81
CA SER A 412 19.50 -19.79 -9.88
C SER A 412 20.01 -20.44 -11.16
N LEU A 413 20.94 -21.39 -11.05
CA LEU A 413 21.44 -22.15 -12.20
C LEU A 413 20.35 -23.03 -12.81
N PHE A 414 19.61 -23.75 -11.96
CA PHE A 414 18.52 -24.60 -12.40
C PHE A 414 17.48 -23.81 -13.18
N LEU A 415 16.95 -22.71 -12.62
CA LEU A 415 15.97 -21.87 -13.29
C LEU A 415 16.56 -21.24 -14.56
N GLY A 416 17.75 -20.66 -14.48
CA GLY A 416 18.41 -20.01 -15.61
C GLY A 416 18.62 -20.94 -16.80
N PHE A 417 19.13 -22.17 -16.58
CA PHE A 417 19.35 -23.14 -17.65
C PHE A 417 18.04 -23.63 -18.28
N HIS A 418 17.02 -23.95 -17.48
CA HIS A 418 15.79 -24.53 -18.02
C HIS A 418 14.90 -23.48 -18.67
N THR A 419 14.71 -22.31 -18.05
CA THR A 419 13.89 -21.23 -18.63
C THR A 419 14.50 -20.75 -19.94
N LEU A 420 15.80 -20.39 -19.96
CA LEU A 420 16.47 -19.96 -21.19
C LEU A 420 16.50 -21.07 -22.25
N GLY A 421 16.74 -22.32 -21.82
CA GLY A 421 16.75 -23.47 -22.71
C GLY A 421 15.41 -23.67 -23.44
N LEU A 422 14.28 -23.50 -22.74
CA LEU A 422 12.94 -23.58 -23.34
C LEU A 422 12.68 -22.43 -24.30
N TYR A 423 13.04 -21.19 -23.96
CA TYR A 423 12.94 -20.05 -24.88
C TYR A 423 13.72 -20.30 -26.17
N VAL A 424 14.99 -20.70 -26.06
CA VAL A 424 15.84 -20.98 -27.23
C VAL A 424 15.33 -22.15 -28.06
N HIS A 425 14.86 -23.23 -27.42
CA HIS A 425 14.22 -24.35 -28.13
C HIS A 425 13.01 -23.87 -28.93
N ASN A 426 12.11 -23.10 -28.31
CA ASN A 426 10.90 -22.59 -28.93
C ASN A 426 11.22 -21.65 -30.10
N ASP A 427 12.18 -20.73 -29.94
CA ASP A 427 12.63 -19.85 -31.02
C ASP A 427 13.16 -20.65 -32.22
N VAL A 428 13.99 -21.67 -31.99
CA VAL A 428 14.59 -22.49 -33.06
C VAL A 428 13.53 -23.27 -33.85
N VAL A 429 12.61 -23.95 -33.16
CA VAL A 429 11.58 -24.74 -33.86
C VAL A 429 10.58 -23.86 -34.60
N VAL A 430 10.29 -22.65 -34.10
CA VAL A 430 9.49 -21.64 -34.81
C VAL A 430 10.24 -21.11 -36.03
N ALA A 431 11.53 -20.80 -35.89
CA ALA A 431 12.37 -20.36 -37.02
C ALA A 431 12.48 -21.43 -38.13
N PHE A 432 12.40 -22.72 -37.78
CA PHE A 432 12.33 -23.82 -38.74
C PHE A 432 10.94 -24.09 -39.33
N GLY A 433 9.94 -23.26 -39.01
CA GLY A 433 8.58 -23.40 -39.53
C GLY A 433 7.79 -24.56 -38.93
N THR A 434 8.18 -25.05 -37.76
CA THR A 434 7.52 -26.14 -37.02
C THR A 434 7.08 -25.70 -35.63
N PRO A 435 6.17 -24.71 -35.52
CA PRO A 435 5.72 -24.16 -34.23
C PRO A 435 5.02 -25.19 -33.33
N GLU A 436 4.48 -26.28 -33.89
CA GLU A 436 3.88 -27.38 -33.14
C GLU A 436 4.88 -28.20 -32.32
N LYS A 437 6.18 -28.01 -32.55
CA LYS A 437 7.27 -28.66 -31.79
C LYS A 437 7.77 -27.82 -30.61
N GLN A 438 7.13 -26.69 -30.35
CA GLN A 438 7.40 -25.92 -29.13
C GLN A 438 7.05 -26.75 -27.89
N ILE A 439 7.76 -26.50 -26.80
CA ILE A 439 7.41 -27.04 -25.49
C ILE A 439 6.57 -25.98 -24.80
N LEU A 440 5.26 -26.25 -24.71
CA LEU A 440 4.26 -25.36 -24.12
C LEU A 440 3.72 -26.02 -22.85
N ILE A 441 4.17 -25.52 -21.70
CA ILE A 441 3.80 -26.05 -20.38
C ILE A 441 2.68 -25.18 -19.81
N GLU A 442 1.53 -25.77 -19.53
CA GLU A 442 0.43 -25.06 -18.89
C GLU A 442 0.74 -24.78 -17.41
N PRO A 443 0.49 -23.56 -16.89
CA PRO A 443 0.67 -23.23 -15.49
C PRO A 443 -0.48 -23.77 -14.62
N VAL A 444 -0.67 -25.09 -14.63
CA VAL A 444 -1.83 -25.78 -14.02
C VAL A 444 -2.02 -25.47 -12.54
N PHE A 445 -0.92 -25.22 -11.81
CA PHE A 445 -1.01 -24.83 -10.40
C PHE A 445 -1.58 -23.41 -10.22
N ALA A 446 -1.21 -22.46 -11.07
CA ALA A 446 -1.77 -21.12 -11.02
C ALA A 446 -3.22 -21.10 -11.55
N GLN A 447 -3.53 -21.87 -12.59
CA GLN A 447 -4.90 -22.06 -13.09
C GLN A 447 -5.80 -22.68 -12.01
N PHE A 448 -5.28 -23.65 -11.24
CA PHE A 448 -5.95 -24.20 -10.06
C PHE A 448 -6.24 -23.13 -9.01
N VAL A 449 -5.31 -22.22 -8.73
CA VAL A 449 -5.55 -21.10 -7.81
C VAL A 449 -6.66 -20.18 -8.35
N GLN A 450 -6.69 -19.88 -9.66
CA GLN A 450 -7.79 -19.10 -10.25
C GLN A 450 -9.14 -19.81 -10.09
N ALA A 451 -9.20 -21.12 -10.33
CA ALA A 451 -10.40 -21.92 -10.14
C ALA A 451 -10.81 -22.02 -8.67
N ALA A 452 -9.86 -22.19 -7.76
CA ALA A 452 -10.09 -22.19 -6.32
C ALA A 452 -10.71 -20.86 -5.85
N HIS A 453 -10.40 -19.75 -6.53
CA HIS A 453 -11.00 -18.44 -6.32
C HIS A 453 -12.33 -18.21 -7.07
N GLY A 454 -12.86 -19.20 -7.80
CA GLY A 454 -14.17 -19.11 -8.44
C GLY A 454 -14.16 -18.85 -9.93
N LYS A 455 -12.99 -18.85 -10.58
CA LYS A 455 -12.92 -18.73 -12.05
C LYS A 455 -13.31 -20.05 -12.71
N VAL A 456 -14.41 -20.07 -13.46
CA VAL A 456 -14.96 -21.31 -14.03
C VAL A 456 -14.31 -21.74 -15.35
N LEU A 457 -13.53 -20.85 -15.98
CA LEU A 457 -12.93 -21.05 -17.31
C LEU A 457 -12.17 -22.38 -17.47
N TYR A 458 -11.46 -22.82 -16.42
CA TYR A 458 -10.61 -24.01 -16.47
C TYR A 458 -11.34 -25.32 -16.12
N GLY A 459 -12.60 -25.27 -15.68
CA GLY A 459 -13.42 -26.46 -15.41
C GLY A 459 -12.93 -27.38 -14.30
N LEU A 460 -12.16 -26.86 -13.33
CA LEU A 460 -11.57 -27.67 -12.23
C LEU A 460 -12.53 -27.94 -11.06
N ASP A 461 -13.67 -27.24 -11.00
CA ASP A 461 -14.79 -27.47 -10.06
C ASP A 461 -14.36 -27.73 -8.59
N THR A 462 -13.69 -26.74 -8.00
CA THR A 462 -13.10 -26.84 -6.65
C THR A 462 -13.27 -25.55 -5.84
N LEU A 463 -13.41 -25.68 -4.53
CA LEU A 463 -13.54 -24.56 -3.59
C LEU A 463 -14.59 -23.55 -4.06
N LEU A 464 -14.23 -22.31 -4.38
CA LEU A 464 -15.21 -21.29 -4.76
C LEU A 464 -15.77 -21.46 -6.19
N SER A 465 -15.15 -22.27 -7.04
CA SER A 465 -15.73 -22.63 -8.36
C SER A 465 -16.75 -23.77 -8.28
N ASN A 466 -16.82 -24.45 -7.13
CA ASN A 466 -17.80 -25.50 -6.88
C ASN A 466 -18.93 -24.95 -5.98
N PRO A 467 -20.18 -24.83 -6.48
CA PRO A 467 -21.27 -24.23 -5.73
C PRO A 467 -21.68 -24.99 -4.47
N ASP A 468 -21.38 -26.30 -4.41
CA ASP A 468 -21.71 -27.20 -3.30
C ASP A 468 -20.58 -27.31 -2.26
N SER A 469 -19.43 -26.70 -2.52
CA SER A 469 -18.28 -26.74 -1.62
C SER A 469 -18.53 -25.98 -0.32
N ILE A 470 -18.00 -26.48 0.78
CA ILE A 470 -18.02 -25.81 2.10
C ILE A 470 -17.46 -24.39 2.01
N ALA A 471 -16.45 -24.17 1.17
CA ALA A 471 -15.87 -22.85 0.96
C ALA A 471 -16.84 -21.90 0.24
N HIS A 472 -17.58 -22.39 -0.75
CA HIS A 472 -18.57 -21.61 -1.49
C HIS A 472 -19.79 -21.31 -0.62
N THR A 473 -20.33 -22.29 0.11
CA THR A 473 -21.52 -22.09 0.95
C THR A 473 -21.23 -21.36 2.26
N ALA A 474 -19.95 -21.29 2.67
CA ALA A 474 -19.53 -20.80 3.99
C ALA A 474 -20.27 -21.49 5.17
N TRP A 475 -20.47 -22.81 5.10
CA TRP A 475 -21.01 -23.54 6.24
C TRP A 475 -20.04 -23.44 7.44
N PRO A 476 -20.51 -23.13 8.66
CA PRO A 476 -21.91 -23.17 9.11
C PRO A 476 -22.67 -21.83 9.11
N ASN A 477 -22.03 -20.68 8.86
CA ASN A 477 -22.66 -19.38 9.08
C ASN A 477 -23.29 -18.74 7.83
N TYR A 478 -22.98 -19.24 6.62
CA TYR A 478 -23.50 -18.74 5.35
C TYR A 478 -23.28 -17.22 5.16
N GLY A 479 -22.20 -16.70 5.73
CA GLY A 479 -21.90 -15.26 5.80
C GLY A 479 -21.15 -14.72 4.57
N ASN A 480 -21.17 -15.44 3.45
CA ASN A 480 -20.44 -15.17 2.21
C ASN A 480 -21.07 -14.06 1.34
N VAL A 481 -21.44 -12.93 1.95
CA VAL A 481 -22.15 -11.82 1.29
C VAL A 481 -21.36 -11.22 0.10
N TRP A 482 -20.03 -11.24 0.17
CA TRP A 482 -19.14 -10.73 -0.88
C TRP A 482 -19.04 -11.64 -2.11
N LEU A 483 -19.43 -12.92 -1.96
CA LEU A 483 -19.10 -13.96 -2.94
C LEU A 483 -19.81 -13.75 -4.29
N PRO A 484 -21.10 -13.37 -4.36
CA PRO A 484 -21.74 -13.12 -5.64
C PRO A 484 -21.06 -12.01 -6.45
N GLY A 485 -20.73 -10.87 -5.82
CA GLY A 485 -20.02 -9.77 -6.48
C GLY A 485 -18.60 -10.15 -6.90
N TRP A 486 -17.91 -10.94 -6.07
CA TRP A 486 -16.61 -11.51 -6.42
C TRP A 486 -16.67 -12.46 -7.63
N LEU A 487 -17.62 -13.40 -7.65
CA LEU A 487 -17.77 -14.37 -8.73
C LEU A 487 -18.18 -13.71 -10.05
N ASP A 488 -18.98 -12.66 -10.00
CA ASP A 488 -19.30 -11.83 -11.16
C ASP A 488 -18.03 -11.17 -11.71
N ALA A 489 -17.26 -10.50 -10.85
CA ALA A 489 -16.06 -9.80 -11.26
C ALA A 489 -14.97 -10.73 -11.82
N ILE A 490 -14.70 -11.87 -11.19
CA ILE A 490 -13.64 -12.81 -11.62
C ILE A 490 -13.99 -13.55 -12.93
N ASN A 491 -15.28 -13.63 -13.29
CA ASN A 491 -15.75 -14.33 -14.49
C ASN A 491 -16.20 -13.39 -15.62
N SER A 492 -16.15 -12.07 -15.45
CA SER A 492 -16.63 -11.10 -16.46
C SER A 492 -15.84 -11.13 -17.78
N GLY A 493 -14.54 -11.43 -17.71
CA GLY A 493 -13.63 -11.40 -18.86
C GLY A 493 -13.31 -9.99 -19.40
N THR A 494 -13.77 -8.94 -18.73
CA THR A 494 -13.61 -7.53 -19.17
C THR A 494 -12.73 -6.69 -18.25
N ASN A 495 -12.13 -7.29 -17.22
CA ASN A 495 -11.25 -6.62 -16.27
C ASN A 495 -9.92 -7.39 -16.12
N SER A 496 -9.05 -6.90 -15.23
CA SER A 496 -7.74 -7.51 -14.95
C SER A 496 -7.74 -8.44 -13.73
N LEU A 497 -8.90 -8.76 -13.15
CA LEU A 497 -9.00 -9.63 -11.98
C LEU A 497 -8.77 -11.09 -12.38
N PHE A 498 -7.62 -11.64 -12.02
CA PHE A 498 -7.20 -12.99 -12.41
C PHE A 498 -7.29 -13.22 -13.93
N LEU A 499 -6.49 -12.49 -14.71
CA LEU A 499 -6.36 -12.68 -16.16
C LEU A 499 -6.15 -14.15 -16.54
N THR A 500 -6.65 -14.55 -17.70
CA THR A 500 -6.41 -15.91 -18.22
C THR A 500 -4.94 -16.08 -18.54
N ILE A 501 -4.35 -17.12 -17.95
CA ILE A 501 -2.94 -17.49 -18.11
C ILE A 501 -2.80 -18.81 -18.87
N GLY A 502 -1.72 -18.92 -19.63
CA GLY A 502 -1.34 -20.09 -20.41
C GLY A 502 0.18 -20.29 -20.48
N PRO A 503 0.70 -20.98 -21.51
CA PRO A 503 2.11 -21.34 -21.57
C PRO A 503 3.08 -20.17 -21.65
N GLY A 504 2.65 -19.04 -22.20
CA GLY A 504 3.45 -17.82 -22.24
C GLY A 504 3.66 -17.19 -20.86
N ASP A 505 2.67 -17.32 -19.95
CA ASP A 505 2.75 -16.83 -18.58
C ASP A 505 3.53 -17.78 -17.65
N PHE A 506 3.71 -19.04 -18.06
CA PHE A 506 4.52 -20.01 -17.34
C PHE A 506 6.03 -19.71 -17.47
N LEU A 507 6.46 -19.31 -18.67
CA LEU A 507 7.84 -18.97 -19.01
C LEU A 507 8.20 -17.56 -18.56
#